data_AF-A0A316KZ55-F1
#
_entry.id   AF-A0A316KZ55-F1
#
_cell.length_a   1.000
_cell.length_b   1.000
_cell.length_c   1.000
_cell.angle_alpha   90.00
_cell.angle_beta   90.00
_cell.angle_gamma   90.00
#
_symmetry.space_group_name_H-M   'P 1'
#
loop_
_entity.id
_entity.type
_entity.pdbx_description
1 polymer ?
#
loop_
_entity_poly.entity_id
_entity_poly.type
_entity_poly.pdbx_seq_one_letter_code
_entity_poly.pdbx_strand_id
1 'polypeptide(L)'
;MRVAINTRFLLPHKMEGFGWYTYEITKRLVEQHPEVTFILFFDRKFDPKFVFGENVIPVVLNPQARHPILFKIWFNLSVKRALKKYKADIFLSPDGYLSL
;
A
#
# COMPACT_ATOMS: atom_id res chain seq x y z
N MET A 1 -2.50 -16.65 -0.86
CA MET A 1 -1.43 -15.84 -0.23
C MET A 1 -1.89 -14.39 -0.14
N ARG A 2 -1.47 -13.63 0.88
CA ARG A 2 -1.81 -12.22 1.09
C ARG A 2 -0.58 -11.33 1.02
N VAL A 3 -0.56 -10.42 0.05
CA VAL A 3 0.54 -9.47 -0.15
C VAL A 3 0.04 -8.08 0.20
N ALA A 4 0.62 -7.48 1.25
CA ALA A 4 0.37 -6.09 1.58
C ALA A 4 1.34 -5.18 0.82
N ILE A 5 0.80 -4.10 0.22
CA ILE A 5 1.60 -3.14 -0.55
C ILE A 5 1.38 -1.74 0.03
N ASN A 6 2.48 -1.05 0.36
CA ASN A 6 2.43 0.37 0.71
C ASN A 6 2.15 1.20 -0.55
N THR A 7 0.99 1.85 -0.59
CA THR A 7 0.51 2.60 -1.76
C THR A 7 0.33 4.09 -1.49
N ARG A 8 1.01 4.63 -0.47
CA ARG A 8 0.91 6.06 -0.09
C ARG A 8 1.25 7.07 -1.21
N PHE A 9 1.94 6.62 -2.26
CA PHE A 9 2.30 7.43 -3.43
C PHE A 9 1.33 7.31 -4.61
N LEU A 10 0.27 6.50 -4.51
CA LEU A 10 -0.81 6.47 -5.49
C LEU A 10 -1.74 7.67 -5.26
N LEU A 11 -1.32 8.82 -5.82
CA LEU A 11 -2.00 10.10 -5.67
C LEU A 11 -2.48 10.57 -7.05
N PRO A 12 -3.81 10.63 -7.30
CA PRO A 12 -4.36 10.74 -8.66
C PRO A 12 -3.90 11.98 -9.45
N HIS A 13 -3.49 13.05 -8.76
CA HIS A 13 -3.03 14.31 -9.34
C HIS A 13 -1.56 14.63 -9.01
N LYS A 14 -0.80 13.67 -8.46
CA LYS A 14 0.60 13.83 -8.05
C LYS A 14 1.42 12.56 -8.34
N MET A 15 1.17 11.94 -9.48
CA MET A 15 1.91 10.76 -9.91
C MET A 15 3.28 11.17 -10.48
N GLU A 16 4.34 10.87 -9.74
CA GLU A 16 5.74 11.14 -10.11
C GLU A 16 6.65 10.09 -9.47
N GLY A 17 7.82 9.80 -10.03
CA GLY A 17 8.81 8.89 -9.44
C GLY A 17 8.23 7.60 -8.85
N PHE A 18 8.27 7.48 -7.51
CA PHE A 18 7.69 6.36 -6.77
C PHE A 18 6.20 6.12 -7.04
N GLY A 19 5.41 7.16 -7.35
CA GLY A 19 4.01 7.02 -7.72
C GLY A 19 3.83 6.17 -8.98
N TRP A 20 4.50 6.52 -10.08
CA TRP A 20 4.44 5.75 -11.32
C TRP A 20 5.03 4.35 -11.17
N TYR A 21 6.16 4.24 -10.48
CA TYR A 21 6.76 2.93 -10.17
C TYR A 21 5.79 2.04 -9.38
N THR A 22 5.19 2.57 -8.32
CA THR A 22 4.19 1.84 -7.51
C THR A 22 2.98 1.45 -8.34
N TYR A 23 2.47 2.35 -9.19
CA TYR A 23 1.31 2.11 -10.05
C TYR A 23 1.57 0.96 -11.01
N GLU A 24 2.65 1.05 -11.78
CA GLU A 24 3.00 0.09 -12.83
C GLU A 24 3.29 -1.30 -12.25
N ILE A 25 3.99 -1.37 -11.12
CA ILE A 25 4.29 -2.65 -10.46
C ILE A 25 3.03 -3.24 -9.81
N THR A 26 2.27 -2.45 -9.06
CA THR A 26 1.07 -2.94 -8.36
C THR A 26 0.02 -3.42 -9.36
N LYS A 27 -0.23 -2.65 -10.43
CA LYS A 27 -1.18 -3.02 -11.46
C LYS A 27 -0.83 -4.38 -12.10
N ARG A 28 0.42 -4.56 -12.56
CA ARG A 28 0.86 -5.81 -13.19
C ARG A 28 0.79 -7.00 -12.23
N LEU A 29 1.20 -6.82 -10.97
CA LEU A 29 1.11 -7.88 -9.97
C LEU A 29 -0.34 -8.32 -9.73
N VAL A 30 -1.26 -7.36 -9.59
CA VAL A 30 -2.68 -7.64 -9.37
C VAL A 30 -3.29 -8.38 -10.56
N GLU A 31 -3.01 -7.92 -11.79
CA GLU A 31 -3.54 -8.52 -13.02
C GLU A 31 -2.95 -9.90 -13.33
N GLN A 32 -1.67 -10.12 -13.04
CA GLN A 32 -0.96 -11.37 -13.35
C GLN A 32 -1.15 -12.46 -12.31
N HIS A 33 -1.55 -12.12 -11.08
CA HIS A 33 -1.70 -13.05 -9.96
C HIS A 33 -3.11 -12.98 -9.33
N PRO A 34 -4.16 -13.42 -10.04
CA PRO A 34 -5.53 -13.42 -9.51
C PRO A 34 -5.71 -14.30 -8.27
N GLU A 35 -4.85 -15.31 -8.06
CA GLU A 35 -4.83 -16.19 -6.90
C GLU A 35 -4.30 -15.53 -5.62
N VAL A 36 -3.65 -14.38 -5.75
CA VAL A 36 -3.08 -13.60 -4.65
C VAL A 36 -4.05 -12.51 -4.23
N THR A 37 -4.29 -12.40 -2.92
CA THR A 37 -5.02 -11.25 -2.36
C THR A 37 -4.04 -10.11 -2.09
N PHE A 38 -4.26 -8.97 -2.73
CA PHE A 38 -3.44 -7.77 -2.53
C PHE A 38 -4.12 -6.80 -1.58
N ILE A 39 -3.38 -6.30 -0.59
CA ILE A 39 -3.90 -5.38 0.42
C ILE A 39 -3.18 -4.06 0.28
N LEU A 40 -3.86 -3.05 -0.26
CA LEU A 40 -3.25 -1.77 -0.59
C LEU A 40 -3.42 -0.80 0.58
N PHE A 41 -2.30 -0.41 1.18
CA PHE A 41 -2.28 0.52 2.32
C PHE A 41 -2.11 1.95 1.84
N PHE A 42 -3.18 2.73 1.92
CA PHE A 42 -3.21 4.15 1.62
C PHE A 42 -3.15 4.97 2.90
N ASP A 43 -2.44 6.10 2.87
CA ASP A 43 -2.37 7.01 4.02
C ASP A 43 -3.54 8.01 4.06
N ARG A 44 -4.38 8.02 3.03
CA ARG A 44 -5.54 8.91 2.85
C ARG A 44 -6.59 8.23 1.98
N LYS A 45 -7.74 8.90 1.77
CA LYS A 45 -8.77 8.44 0.82
C LYS A 45 -8.14 8.16 -0.55
N PHE A 46 -8.33 6.95 -1.05
CA PHE A 46 -7.84 6.51 -2.35
C PHE A 46 -8.83 6.84 -3.48
N ASP A 47 -8.33 6.88 -4.70
CA ASP A 47 -9.13 6.96 -5.92
C ASP A 47 -9.49 5.52 -6.35
N PRO A 48 -10.77 5.21 -6.65
CA PRO A 48 -11.18 3.87 -7.10
C PRO A 48 -10.38 3.33 -8.28
N LYS A 49 -9.78 4.19 -9.11
CA LYS A 49 -8.91 3.77 -10.22
C LYS A 49 -7.66 2.98 -9.79
N PHE A 50 -7.30 3.04 -8.52
CA PHE A 50 -6.17 2.29 -7.95
C PHE A 50 -6.57 0.92 -7.40
N VAL A 51 -7.85 0.54 -7.52
CA VAL A 51 -8.32 -0.81 -7.21
C VAL A 51 -8.27 -1.62 -8.52
N PHE A 52 -7.13 -2.27 -8.74
CA PHE A 52 -6.79 -2.87 -10.05
C PHE A 52 -7.46 -4.22 -10.34
N GLY A 53 -8.24 -4.77 -9.41
CA GLY A 53 -8.91 -6.06 -9.58
C GLY A 53 -9.76 -6.45 -8.38
N GLU A 54 -10.56 -7.50 -8.52
CA GLU A 54 -11.43 -8.04 -7.45
C GLU A 54 -10.62 -8.66 -6.30
N ASN A 55 -9.38 -9.06 -6.57
CA ASN A 55 -8.42 -9.58 -5.59
C ASN A 55 -7.73 -8.49 -4.75
N VAL A 56 -8.21 -7.24 -4.82
CA VAL A 56 -7.66 -6.09 -4.07
C VAL A 56 -8.56 -5.72 -2.88
N ILE A 57 -7.93 -5.59 -1.71
CA ILE A 57 -8.53 -5.02 -0.50
C ILE A 57 -7.89 -3.66 -0.23
N PRO A 58 -8.53 -2.54 -0.61
CA PRO A 58 -7.99 -1.21 -0.34
C PRO A 58 -8.25 -0.81 1.12
N VAL A 59 -7.21 -0.34 1.82
CA VAL A 59 -7.30 0.02 3.24
C VAL A 59 -6.65 1.37 3.48
N VAL A 60 -7.39 2.28 4.10
CA VAL A 60 -6.84 3.55 4.58
C VAL A 60 -6.35 3.37 6.02
N LEU A 61 -5.08 3.65 6.26
CA LEU A 61 -4.48 3.64 7.60
C LEU A 61 -4.31 5.08 8.09
N ASN A 62 -4.36 5.26 9.41
CA ASN A 62 -4.17 6.57 10.05
C ASN A 62 -3.07 6.47 11.11
N PRO A 63 -2.27 7.54 11.33
CA PRO A 63 -2.33 8.86 10.68
C PRO A 63 -1.53 8.93 9.37
N GLN A 64 -1.71 10.01 8.59
CA GLN A 64 -0.95 10.26 7.36
C GLN A 64 0.57 10.36 7.58
N ALA A 65 1.37 9.79 6.69
CA ALA A 65 2.84 9.79 6.78
C ALA A 65 3.48 11.05 6.13
N ARG A 66 3.28 12.23 6.73
CA ARG A 66 3.74 13.53 6.16
C ARG A 66 4.76 14.30 6.99
N HIS A 67 5.17 13.77 8.13
CA HIS A 67 6.14 14.38 9.02
C HIS A 67 7.04 13.28 9.60
N PRO A 68 8.34 13.51 9.89
CA PRO A 68 9.25 12.47 10.38
C PRO A 68 8.73 11.63 11.56
N ILE A 69 8.02 12.26 12.51
CA ILE A 69 7.38 11.54 13.63
C ILE A 69 6.21 10.67 13.12
N LEU A 70 5.39 11.20 12.22
CA LEU A 70 4.27 10.46 11.63
C LEU A 70 4.76 9.30 10.76
N PHE A 71 5.92 9.39 10.13
CA PHE A 71 6.56 8.27 9.44
C PHE A 71 6.85 7.10 10.38
N LYS A 72 7.39 7.38 11.58
CA LYS A 72 7.60 6.34 12.60
C LYS A 72 6.27 5.73 13.04
N ILE A 73 5.24 6.54 13.25
CA ILE A 73 3.91 6.05 13.63
C ILE A 73 3.27 5.22 12.52
N TRP A 74 3.42 5.66 11.26
CA TRP A 74 2.93 4.96 10.09
C TRP A 74 3.55 3.57 9.99
N PHE A 75 4.87 3.48 9.89
CA PHE A 75 5.54 2.20 9.65
C PHE A 75 5.51 1.30 10.90
N ASN A 76 5.86 1.81 12.08
CA ASN A 76 6.05 0.96 13.25
C ASN A 76 4.76 0.63 14.00
N LEU A 77 3.68 1.39 13.80
CA LEU A 77 2.39 1.13 14.43
C LEU A 77 1.29 0.81 13.41
N SER A 78 1.04 1.71 12.46
CA SER A 78 -0.15 1.63 11.60
C SER A 78 -0.04 0.45 10.63
N VAL A 79 1.06 0.39 9.87
CA VAL A 79 1.39 -0.71 8.96
C VAL A 79 1.52 -2.01 9.75
N LYS A 80 2.32 -2.03 10.82
CA LYS A 80 2.50 -3.23 11.68
C LYS A 80 1.18 -3.82 12.18
N ARG A 81 0.26 -2.99 12.67
CA ARG A 81 -1.06 -3.43 13.12
C ARG A 81 -1.91 -3.94 11.96
N ALA A 82 -1.86 -3.27 10.80
CA ALA A 82 -2.59 -3.70 9.62
C ALA A 82 -2.08 -5.05 9.10
N LEU A 83 -0.76 -5.24 8.99
CA LEU A 83 -0.16 -6.51 8.60
C LEU A 83 -0.66 -7.67 9.46
N LYS A 84 -0.70 -7.49 10.79
CA LYS A 84 -1.26 -8.48 11.72
C LYS A 84 -2.77 -8.68 11.54
N LYS A 85 -3.54 -7.59 11.47
CA LYS A 85 -5.00 -7.61 11.32
C LYS A 85 -5.43 -8.38 10.07
N TYR A 86 -4.75 -8.14 8.96
CA TYR A 86 -5.07 -8.76 7.68
C TYR A 86 -4.31 -10.06 7.41
N LYS A 87 -3.44 -10.48 8.34
CA LYS A 87 -2.59 -11.67 8.23
C LYS A 87 -1.82 -11.67 6.89
N ALA A 88 -1.10 -10.58 6.63
CA ALA A 88 -0.27 -10.46 5.44
C ALA A 88 0.93 -11.39 5.53
N ASP A 89 1.20 -12.15 4.47
CA ASP A 89 2.34 -13.06 4.36
C ASP A 89 3.60 -12.32 3.89
N ILE A 90 3.41 -11.33 3.00
CA ILE A 90 4.47 -10.50 2.41
C ILE A 90 4.09 -9.03 2.58
N PHE A 91 5.08 -8.19 2.88
CA PHE A 91 4.95 -6.73 2.81
C PHE A 91 5.92 -6.16 1.77
N LEU A 92 5.37 -5.50 0.75
CA LEU A 92 6.13 -4.79 -0.28
C LEU A 92 5.96 -3.28 -0.07
N SER A 93 7.07 -2.56 0.03
CA SER A 93 7.05 -1.09 0.08
C SER A 93 7.90 -0.50 -1.04
N PRO A 94 7.27 -0.06 -2.16
CA PRO A 94 7.99 0.42 -3.35
C PRO A 94 8.85 1.67 -3.13
N ASP A 95 8.66 2.36 -2.01
CA ASP A 95 9.44 3.54 -1.60
C ASP A 95 10.67 3.19 -0.74
N GLY A 96 10.95 1.90 -0.53
CA GLY A 96 12.12 1.41 0.21
C GLY A 96 12.00 1.44 1.73
N TYR A 97 10.89 1.94 2.30
CA TYR A 97 10.71 1.98 3.74
C TYR A 97 9.98 0.74 4.25
N LEU A 98 10.58 0.05 5.21
CA LEU A 98 9.97 -1.12 5.86
C LEU A 98 9.55 -0.81 7.29
N SER A 99 8.58 -1.59 7.78
CA SER A 99 8.17 -1.57 9.19
C SER A 99 9.02 -2.55 10.01
N LEU A 100 9.38 -2.17 11.24
CA LEU A 100 9.95 -3.06 12.27
C LEU A 100 8.87 -3.76 13.12
#